data_AF-A0A2E4T4X7-F1
#
_entry.id   AF-A0A2E4T4X7-F1
#
_cell.length_a   1.000
_cell.length_b   1.000
_cell.length_c   1.000
_cell.angle_alpha   90.00
_cell.angle_beta   90.00
_cell.angle_gamma   90.00
#
_symmetry.space_group_name_H-M   'P 1'
#
loop_
_entity.id
_entity.type
_entity.pdbx_description
1 polymer ?
#
loop_
_entity_poly.entity_id
_entity_poly.type
_entity_poly.pdbx_seq_one_letter_code
_entity_poly.pdbx_strand_id
1 'polypeptide(L)'
;MGNRSRARIVKNKVSAPFSVAEFDIMFGQGISREADIVDLGVTEEVLTKSGSFYSYGDVRLGQGREQVKEYLKENQDICEDIENKIRESRKAKSSV
;
A
#
# COMPACT_ATOMS: atom_id res chain seq x y z
N MET A 1 13.75 5.12 11.85
CA MET A 1 12.81 6.10 12.43
C MET A 1 12.18 6.87 11.29
N GLY A 2 10.86 6.89 11.20
CA GLY A 2 10.12 7.60 10.15
C GLY A 2 8.88 8.25 10.76
N ASN A 3 8.30 9.22 10.06
CA ASN A 3 7.12 9.95 10.49
C ASN A 3 5.91 9.56 9.65
N ARG A 4 4.82 9.16 10.32
CA ARG A 4 3.53 8.98 9.66
C ARG A 4 2.93 10.35 9.35
N SER A 5 2.71 10.62 8.07
CA SER A 5 2.24 11.90 7.57
C SER A 5 0.85 11.76 6.97
N ARG A 6 0.01 12.79 7.17
CA ARG A 6 -1.37 12.82 6.66
C ARG A 6 -1.54 14.04 5.75
N ALA A 7 -1.90 13.79 4.50
CA ALA A 7 -2.19 14.82 3.51
C ALA A 7 -3.70 14.85 3.20
N ARG A 8 -4.32 16.03 3.32
CA ARG A 8 -5.72 16.25 2.93
C ARG A 8 -5.79 17.11 1.69
N ILE A 9 -6.50 16.63 0.67
CA ILE A 9 -6.69 17.36 -0.57
C ILE A 9 -7.79 18.41 -0.36
N VAL A 10 -7.39 19.66 -0.09
CA VAL A 10 -8.34 20.74 0.22
C VAL A 10 -9.07 21.29 -1.01
N LYS A 11 -8.50 21.13 -2.21
CA LYS A 11 -9.10 21.58 -3.47
C LYS A 11 -8.70 20.63 -4.58
N ASN A 12 -9.68 20.07 -5.27
CA ASN A 12 -9.49 19.21 -6.44
C ASN A 12 -10.49 19.63 -7.52
N LYS A 13 -10.03 19.85 -8.76
CA LYS A 13 -10.88 20.20 -9.91
C LYS A 13 -11.09 19.04 -10.89
N VAL A 14 -10.43 17.91 -10.67
CA VAL A 14 -10.43 16.75 -11.58
C VAL A 14 -11.20 15.58 -10.97
N SER A 15 -11.12 15.41 -9.65
CA SER A 15 -11.80 14.35 -8.91
C SER A 15 -12.36 14.89 -7.59
N ALA A 16 -12.91 14.01 -6.76
CA ALA A 16 -13.52 14.36 -5.49
C ALA A 16 -12.55 15.18 -4.61
N PRO A 17 -12.99 16.33 -4.08
CA PRO A 17 -12.22 17.08 -3.09
C PRO A 17 -12.29 16.43 -1.71
N PHE A 18 -11.40 16.85 -0.80
CA PHE A 18 -11.34 16.46 0.62
C PHE A 18 -10.92 15.02 0.92
N SER A 19 -10.47 14.26 -0.07
CA SER A 19 -9.82 12.96 0.16
C SER A 19 -8.58 13.10 1.05
N VAL A 20 -8.30 12.07 1.83
CA VAL A 20 -7.19 12.00 2.76
C VAL A 20 -6.28 10.85 2.34
N ALA A 21 -4.97 11.12 2.28
CA ALA A 21 -3.93 10.12 2.11
C ALA A 21 -3.05 10.11 3.36
N GLU A 22 -2.76 8.92 3.88
CA GLU A 22 -1.82 8.72 4.98
C GLU A 22 -0.67 7.89 4.47
N PHE A 23 0.57 8.33 4.70
CA PHE A 23 1.76 7.62 4.23
C PHE A 23 2.93 7.84 5.19
N ASP A 24 3.85 6.88 5.21
CA ASP A 24 5.06 6.95 6.04
C ASP A 24 6.22 7.59 5.28
N ILE A 25 6.82 8.62 5.89
CA ILE A 25 8.04 9.28 5.38
C ILE A 25 9.24 8.80 6.20
N MET A 26 10.15 8.10 5.55
CA MET A 26 11.39 7.60 6.14
C MET A 26 12.51 8.64 5.95
N PHE A 27 13.20 9.01 7.02
CA PHE A 27 14.34 9.92 6.92
C PHE A 27 15.46 9.31 6.06
N GLY A 28 15.89 10.03 5.01
CA GLY A 28 16.94 9.59 4.08
C GLY A 28 16.47 8.69 2.93
N GLN A 29 15.26 8.14 2.96
CA GLN A 29 14.67 7.34 1.88
C GLN A 29 13.44 7.98 1.24
N GLY A 30 12.78 8.92 1.92
CA GLY A 30 11.59 9.59 1.41
C GLY A 30 10.31 8.80 1.70
N ILE A 31 9.31 8.92 0.80
CA ILE A 31 8.01 8.27 0.95
C ILE A 31 8.17 6.77 0.72
N SER A 32 7.75 5.94 1.67
CA SER A 32 7.87 4.49 1.55
C SER A 32 6.68 3.90 0.79
N ARG A 33 6.84 3.75 -0.52
CA ARG A 33 5.82 3.17 -1.42
C ARG A 33 5.45 1.74 -1.02
N GLU A 34 6.43 0.95 -0.63
CA GLU A 34 6.25 -0.46 -0.26
C GLU A 34 5.39 -0.60 1.00
N ALA A 35 5.53 0.34 1.94
CA ALA A 35 4.70 0.37 3.13
C ALA A 35 3.23 0.60 2.78
N ASP A 36 2.99 1.58 1.90
CA ASP A 36 1.67 1.97 1.46
C ASP A 36 0.99 0.84 0.67
N ILE A 37 1.74 0.15 -0.20
CA ILE A 37 1.25 -1.02 -0.93
C ILE A 37 0.82 -2.14 0.02
N VAL A 38 1.54 -2.38 1.12
CA VAL A 38 1.15 -3.40 2.10
C VAL A 38 -0.16 -3.01 2.80
N ASP A 39 -0.28 -1.77 3.28
CA ASP A 39 -1.50 -1.33 3.97
C ASP A 39 -2.72 -1.29 3.04
N LEU A 40 -2.55 -0.77 1.83
CA LEU A 40 -3.59 -0.78 0.80
C LEU A 40 -3.92 -2.20 0.35
N GLY A 41 -2.93 -3.07 0.18
CA GLY A 41 -3.14 -4.45 -0.22
C GLY A 41 -3.97 -5.24 0.79
N VAL A 42 -3.77 -5.00 2.08
CA VAL A 42 -4.60 -5.61 3.14
C VAL A 42 -6.00 -5.00 3.14
N THR A 43 -6.11 -3.68 2.94
CA THR A 43 -7.40 -2.96 2.94
C THR A 43 -8.29 -3.37 1.76
N GLU A 44 -7.67 -3.60 0.59
CA GLU A 44 -8.35 -4.02 -0.64
C GLU A 44 -8.42 -5.55 -0.78
N GLU A 45 -8.06 -6.30 0.28
CA GLU A 45 -8.10 -7.77 0.34
C GLU A 45 -7.26 -8.49 -0.73
N VAL A 46 -6.28 -7.79 -1.31
CA VAL A 46 -5.27 -8.37 -2.23
C VAL A 46 -4.23 -9.16 -1.44
N LEU A 47 -3.90 -8.70 -0.23
CA LEU A 47 -3.01 -9.36 0.70
C LEU A 47 -3.80 -9.98 1.85
N THR A 48 -3.56 -11.27 2.10
CA THR A 48 -4.17 -12.00 3.20
C THR A 48 -3.30 -11.88 4.45
N LYS A 49 -3.88 -11.34 5.53
CA LYS A 49 -3.22 -11.25 6.83
C LYS A 49 -3.73 -12.35 7.76
N SER A 50 -2.88 -13.33 8.06
CA SER A 50 -3.16 -14.39 9.04
C SER A 50 -2.38 -14.12 10.33
N GLY A 51 -2.99 -13.35 11.24
CA GLY A 51 -2.36 -12.89 12.47
C GLY A 51 -1.22 -11.92 12.18
N SER A 52 0.02 -12.36 12.44
CA SER A 52 1.24 -11.59 12.14
C SER A 52 1.84 -11.93 10.78
N PHE A 53 1.30 -12.90 10.05
CA PHE A 53 1.81 -13.31 8.73
C PHE A 53 1.04 -12.65 7.60
N TYR A 54 1.77 -12.31 6.54
CA TYR A 54 1.21 -11.79 5.29
C TYR A 54 1.47 -12.78 4.17
N SER A 55 0.43 -13.01 3.37
CA SER A 55 0.45 -13.88 2.20
C SER A 55 -0.16 -13.18 1.01
N TYR A 56 0.38 -13.46 -0.17
CA TYR A 56 -0.14 -13.01 -1.45
C TYR A 56 -0.51 -14.22 -2.29
N GLY A 57 -1.81 -14.49 -2.45
CA GLY A 57 -2.28 -15.76 -3.00
C GLY A 57 -1.71 -16.93 -2.20
N ASP A 58 -0.95 -17.80 -2.88
CA ASP A 58 -0.25 -18.95 -2.28
C ASP A 58 1.17 -18.64 -1.78
N VAL A 59 1.69 -17.44 -2.04
CA VAL A 59 3.05 -17.04 -1.67
C VAL A 59 3.05 -16.39 -0.28
N ARG A 60 3.89 -16.90 0.62
CA ARG A 60 4.09 -16.32 1.95
C ARG A 60 5.14 -15.20 1.88
N LEU A 61 4.72 -13.96 2.11
CA LEU A 61 5.59 -12.79 2.02
C LEU A 61 6.47 -12.63 3.27
N GLY A 62 5.97 -13.01 4.44
CA GLY A 62 6.73 -12.95 5.69
C GLY A 62 5.89 -12.69 6.92
N GLN A 63 6.58 -12.48 8.05
CA GLN A 63 6.00 -12.12 9.33
C GLN A 63 6.22 -10.63 9.61
N GLY A 64 5.13 -9.91 9.84
CA GLY A 64 5.17 -8.50 10.19
C GLY A 64 5.31 -7.59 8.98
N ARG A 65 4.94 -6.32 9.17
CA ARG A 65 4.94 -5.30 8.10
C ARG A 65 6.36 -5.01 7.59
N GLU A 66 7.35 -4.97 8.48
CA GLU A 66 8.73 -4.64 8.14
C GLU A 66 9.35 -5.66 7.17
N GLN A 67 9.19 -6.96 7.45
CA GLN A 67 9.76 -8.02 6.62
C GLN A 67 9.10 -8.08 5.24
N VAL A 68 7.80 -7.84 5.17
CA VAL A 68 7.07 -7.78 3.89
C VAL A 68 7.52 -6.59 3.06
N LYS A 69 7.76 -5.43 3.68
CA LYS A 69 8.32 -4.26 2.97
C LYS A 69 9.68 -4.57 2.37
N GLU A 70 10.55 -5.25 3.12
CA GLU A 70 11.87 -5.65 2.64
C GLU A 70 11.75 -6.62 1.46
N TYR A 71 10.87 -7.63 1.59
CA TYR A 71 10.59 -8.57 0.52
C TYR A 71 10.08 -7.89 -0.77
N LEU A 72 9.15 -6.94 -0.65
CA LEU A 72 8.63 -6.19 -1.81
C LEU A 72 9.67 -5.25 -2.42
N LYS A 73 10.62 -4.77 -1.63
CA LYS A 73 11.72 -3.93 -2.12
C LYS A 73 12.73 -4.75 -2.93
N GLU A 74 12.96 -6.00 -2.53
CA GLU A 74 13.84 -6.93 -3.26
C GLU A 74 13.15 -7.53 -4.49
N ASN A 75 11.83 -7.74 -4.45
CA ASN A 75 11.04 -8.35 -5.51
C ASN A 75 10.10 -7.33 -6.17
N GLN A 76 10.67 -6.49 -7.04
CA GLN A 76 9.92 -5.44 -7.73
C GLN A 76 8.79 -5.99 -8.61
N ASP A 77 8.96 -7.15 -9.25
CA ASP A 77 7.92 -7.76 -10.10
C ASP A 77 6.64 -8.07 -9.32
N ILE A 78 6.78 -8.63 -8.12
CA ILE A 78 5.65 -8.93 -7.24
C ILE A 78 5.03 -7.64 -6.70
N CYS A 79 5.85 -6.64 -6.39
CA CYS A 79 5.40 -5.34 -5.93
C CYS A 79 4.52 -4.64 -6.98
N GLU A 80 4.93 -4.65 -8.25
CA GLU A 80 4.17 -4.08 -9.35
C GLU A 80 2.87 -4.84 -9.62
N ASP A 81 2.89 -6.17 -9.56
CA ASP A 81 1.68 -6.99 -9.72
C ASP A 81 0.63 -6.69 -8.63
N ILE A 82 1.06 -6.61 -7.37
CA ILE A 82 0.18 -6.23 -6.25
C ILE A 82 -0.36 -4.81 -6.45
N GLU A 83 0.49 -3.85 -6.82
CA GLU A 83 0.07 -2.47 -7.04
C GLU A 83 -0.97 -2.37 -8.17
N ASN A 84 -0.78 -3.09 -9.27
CA ASN A 84 -1.71 -3.11 -10.38
C ASN A 84 -3.08 -3.64 -9.93
N LYS A 85 -3.11 -4.76 -9.20
CA LYS A 85 -4.37 -5.31 -8.65
C LYS A 85 -5.07 -4.35 -7.70
N ILE A 86 -4.33 -3.65 -6.83
CA ILE A 86 -4.87 -2.62 -5.94
C ILE A 86 -5.51 -1.48 -6.76
N ARG A 87 -4.81 -1.00 -7.79
CA ARG A 87 -5.31 0.08 -8.67
C ARG A 87 -6.56 -0.35 -9.44
N GLU A 88 -6.62 -1.59 -9.92
CA GLU A 88 -7.78 -2.15 -10.60
C GLU A 88 -9.00 -2.25 -9.67
N SER A 89 -8.80 -2.80 -8.46
CA SER A 89 -9.85 -2.89 -7.43
C SER A 89 -10.46 -1.51 -7.12
N ARG A 90 -9.62 -0.47 -6.95
CA ARG A 90 -10.09 0.90 -6.68
C ARG A 90 -10.76 1.58 -7.87
N LYS A 91 -10.30 1.33 -9.09
CA LYS A 91 -10.98 1.85 -10.30
C LYS A 91 -12.40 1.27 -10.41
N ALA A 92 -12.56 -0.02 -10.13
CA ALA A 92 -13.87 -0.67 -10.13
C ALA A 92 -14.82 -0.05 -9.09
N LYS A 93 -14.34 0.21 -7.87
CA LYS A 93 -15.12 0.83 -6.78
C LYS A 93 -15.50 2.31 -7.02
N SER A 94 -14.72 3.03 -7.82
CA SER A 94 -14.97 4.46 -8.11
C SER A 94 -15.94 4.69 -9.28
N SER A 95 -16.40 3.62 -9.93
CA SER A 95 -17.27 3.67 -11.12
C SER A 95 -18.77 3.49 -10.81
N VAL A 96 -19.15 3.56 -9.53
CA VAL A 96 -20.53 3.46 -9.03
C VAL A 96 -20.92 4.73 -8.29
#